data_AF-A0A3B9W0B0-F1
#
_entry.id   AF-A0A3B9W0B0-F1
#
_cell.length_a   1.000
_cell.length_b   1.000
_cell.length_c   1.000
_cell.angle_alpha   90.00
_cell.angle_beta   90.00
_cell.angle_gamma   90.00
#
_symmetry.space_group_name_H-M   'P 1'
#
loop_
_entity.id
_entity.type
_entity.pdbx_description
1 polymer ?
#
loop_
_entity_poly.entity_id
_entity_poly.type
_entity_poly.pdbx_seq_one_letter_code
_entity_poly.pdbx_strand_id
1 'polypeptide(L)'
;TGGPGRIIGMTTYMNIDAGTPRVEIGSTWNAASVQGTGTNPDSKLLLLRHAFETLGCPAVEFRTHWLNHQSREAIARLGAKQDGVLRSHSRTSDGVLRDTVVFSILEHEWPAVRNGLEHRLTKRL
;
A
#
# COMPACT_ATOMS: atom_id res chain seq x y z
N THR A 1 15.75 11.90 1.89
CA THR A 1 15.13 12.56 0.71
C THR A 1 14.00 13.52 1.08
N GLY A 2 14.15 14.20 2.22
CA GLY A 2 13.34 15.31 2.71
C GLY A 2 14.01 15.67 4.03
N GLY A 3 14.47 16.90 4.20
CA GLY A 3 15.07 17.29 5.47
C GLY A 3 14.06 17.13 6.62
N PRO A 4 14.52 17.06 7.88
CA PRO A 4 13.63 17.08 9.04
C PRO A 4 12.58 18.20 8.92
N GLY A 5 11.33 17.89 9.22
CA GLY A 5 10.21 18.85 9.15
C GLY A 5 9.61 19.10 7.76
N ARG A 6 10.18 18.55 6.68
CA ARG A 6 9.61 18.68 5.33
C ARG A 6 8.56 17.61 5.05
N ILE A 7 7.35 18.03 4.73
CA ILE A 7 6.28 17.14 4.23
C ILE A 7 6.59 16.77 2.77
N ILE A 8 6.63 15.47 2.48
CA ILE A 8 6.97 14.94 1.15
C ILE A 8 5.93 13.96 0.60
N GLY A 9 4.86 13.72 1.35
CA GLY A 9 3.84 12.73 0.98
C GLY A 9 2.88 12.44 2.13
N MET A 10 2.00 11.49 1.89
CA MET A 10 1.09 10.91 2.89
C MET A 10 0.73 9.47 2.52
N THR A 11 0.33 8.69 3.52
CA THR A 11 -0.30 7.37 3.37
C THR A 11 -1.18 7.13 4.59
N THR A 12 -2.26 6.36 4.43
CA THR A 12 -3.30 6.23 5.48
C THR A 12 -3.75 4.78 5.60
N TYR A 13 -4.14 4.36 6.81
CA TYR A 13 -5.07 3.24 6.98
C TYR A 13 -6.50 3.70 6.72
N MET A 14 -7.25 2.91 5.99
CA MET A 14 -8.65 3.13 5.62
C MET A 14 -9.43 1.84 5.77
N ASN A 15 -10.76 1.90 5.65
CA ASN A 15 -11.65 0.72 5.68
C ASN A 15 -11.34 -0.21 6.87
N ILE A 16 -11.16 0.38 8.05
CA ILE A 16 -10.74 -0.32 9.26
C ILE A 16 -11.91 -1.16 9.76
N ASP A 17 -11.68 -2.46 9.91
CA ASP A 17 -12.58 -3.39 10.61
C ASP A 17 -11.89 -3.83 11.90
N ALA A 18 -12.51 -3.56 13.05
CA ALA A 18 -11.99 -3.97 14.35
C ALA A 18 -12.49 -5.37 14.77
N GLY A 19 -13.59 -5.86 14.18
CA GLY A 19 -14.15 -7.17 14.49
C GLY A 19 -13.31 -8.30 13.89
N THR A 20 -12.92 -8.15 12.62
CA THR A 20 -11.80 -8.89 12.02
C THR A 20 -10.71 -7.86 11.78
N PRO A 21 -9.63 -7.80 12.58
CA PRO A 21 -8.69 -6.68 12.56
C PRO A 21 -8.07 -6.49 11.19
N ARG A 22 -8.68 -5.70 10.30
CA ARG A 22 -8.27 -5.53 8.90
C ARG A 22 -8.19 -4.06 8.60
N VAL A 23 -7.23 -3.72 7.75
CA VAL A 23 -7.02 -2.36 7.29
C VAL A 23 -6.70 -2.36 5.81
N GLU A 24 -7.14 -1.33 5.11
CA GLU A 24 -6.61 -0.98 3.79
C GLU A 24 -5.49 0.04 3.96
N ILE A 25 -4.32 -0.19 3.36
CA ILE A 25 -3.31 0.85 3.20
C ILE A 25 -3.54 1.54 1.85
N GLY A 26 -3.88 2.82 1.88
CA GLY A 26 -4.18 3.56 0.67
C GLY A 26 -3.98 5.06 0.82
N SER A 27 -4.71 5.82 0.00
CA SER A 27 -4.60 7.29 -0.11
C SER A 27 -3.14 7.77 -0.07
N THR A 28 -2.29 7.06 -0.83
CA THR A 28 -0.85 7.26 -0.80
C THR A 28 -0.46 8.21 -1.90
N TRP A 29 0.10 9.35 -1.52
CA TRP A 29 0.65 10.33 -2.43
C TRP A 29 2.08 10.67 -2.00
N ASN A 30 2.98 10.73 -2.97
CA ASN A 30 4.36 11.19 -2.77
C ASN A 30 4.59 12.37 -3.71
N ALA A 31 5.20 13.44 -3.20
CA ALA A 31 5.63 14.56 -4.00
C ALA A 31 6.55 14.09 -5.14
N ALA A 32 6.43 14.69 -6.31
CA ALA A 32 7.19 14.28 -7.50
C ALA A 32 8.72 14.23 -7.23
N SER A 33 9.23 15.17 -6.44
CA SER A 33 10.65 15.26 -6.06
C SER A 33 11.18 14.09 -5.23
N VAL A 34 10.31 13.26 -4.64
CA VAL A 34 10.70 12.10 -3.83
C VAL A 34 10.26 10.77 -4.43
N GLN A 35 9.63 10.79 -5.60
CA GLN A 35 9.30 9.57 -6.32
C GLN A 35 10.56 8.82 -6.72
N GLY A 36 10.52 7.50 -6.61
CA GLY A 36 11.68 6.66 -6.90
C GLY A 36 12.80 6.73 -5.86
N THR A 37 12.70 7.54 -4.81
CA THR A 37 13.76 7.68 -3.78
C THR A 37 13.73 6.62 -2.68
N GLY A 38 12.63 5.87 -2.54
CA GLY A 38 12.47 4.86 -1.49
C GLY A 38 11.44 5.23 -0.41
N THR A 39 10.90 6.45 -0.43
CA THR A 39 9.87 6.90 0.53
C THR A 39 8.64 5.97 0.58
N ASN A 40 8.18 5.48 -0.58
CA ASN A 40 7.04 4.56 -0.62
C ASN A 40 7.35 3.20 0.03
N PRO A 41 8.39 2.43 -0.35
CA PRO A 41 8.69 1.18 0.35
C PRO A 41 8.99 1.37 1.84
N ASP A 42 9.62 2.48 2.24
CA ASP A 42 9.91 2.79 3.64
C ASP A 42 8.62 2.99 4.46
N SER A 43 7.73 3.88 4.00
CA SER A 43 6.41 4.06 4.62
C SER A 43 5.58 2.77 4.63
N LYS A 44 5.60 1.96 3.55
CA LYS A 44 4.88 0.68 3.52
C LYS A 44 5.44 -0.34 4.52
N LEU A 45 6.76 -0.39 4.70
CA LEU A 45 7.38 -1.23 5.72
C LEU A 45 6.87 -0.87 7.12
N LEU A 46 6.83 0.43 7.45
CA LEU A 46 6.34 0.90 8.75
C LEU A 46 4.86 0.55 8.98
N LEU A 47 3.98 0.84 8.01
CA LEU A 47 2.55 0.55 8.14
C LEU A 47 2.26 -0.96 8.12
N LEU A 48 2.90 -1.75 7.26
CA LEU A 48 2.67 -3.19 7.25
C LEU A 48 3.16 -3.84 8.54
N ARG A 49 4.33 -3.42 9.03
CA ARG A 49 4.87 -3.89 10.33
C ARG A 49 3.89 -3.64 11.45
N HIS A 50 3.37 -2.41 11.58
CA HIS A 50 2.43 -2.09 12.64
C HIS A 50 1.11 -2.87 12.50
N ALA A 51 0.57 -3.01 11.29
CA ALA A 51 -0.67 -3.75 11.06
C ALA A 51 -0.53 -5.24 11.43
N PHE A 52 0.53 -5.92 11.00
CA PHE A 52 0.72 -7.34 11.29
C PHE A 52 1.23 -7.59 12.72
N GLU A 53 2.26 -6.87 13.15
CA GLU A 53 2.99 -7.18 14.38
C GLU A 53 2.40 -6.51 15.63
N THR A 54 1.58 -5.46 15.47
CA THR A 54 0.94 -4.76 16.60
C THR A 54 -0.57 -4.92 16.61
N LEU A 55 -1.24 -4.71 15.47
CA LEU A 55 -2.70 -4.79 15.39
C LEU A 55 -3.22 -6.23 15.20
N GLY A 56 -2.33 -7.17 14.87
CA GLY A 56 -2.69 -8.58 14.68
C GLY A 56 -3.57 -8.80 13.44
N CYS A 57 -3.37 -8.01 12.38
CA CYS A 57 -4.20 -8.14 11.20
C CYS A 57 -3.97 -9.46 10.46
N PRO A 58 -4.99 -10.31 10.21
CA PRO A 58 -4.80 -11.51 9.40
C PRO A 58 -4.54 -11.17 7.92
N ALA A 59 -4.95 -9.97 7.48
CA ALA A 59 -4.72 -9.46 6.14
C ALA A 59 -4.68 -7.92 6.11
N VAL A 60 -3.89 -7.38 5.18
CA VAL A 60 -3.85 -5.95 4.85
C VAL A 60 -4.18 -5.77 3.37
N GLU A 61 -5.13 -4.88 3.08
CA GLU A 61 -5.64 -4.64 1.73
C GLU A 61 -4.98 -3.44 1.03
N PHE A 62 -4.96 -3.47 -0.29
CA PHE A 62 -4.66 -2.33 -1.15
C PHE A 62 -5.68 -2.27 -2.28
N ARG A 63 -6.16 -1.07 -2.58
CA ARG A 63 -7.08 -0.86 -3.71
C ARG A 63 -6.53 0.20 -4.64
N THR A 64 -6.67 -0.04 -5.95
CA THR A 64 -6.28 0.93 -6.97
C THR A 64 -7.15 0.83 -8.21
N HIS A 65 -7.05 1.81 -9.11
CA HIS A 65 -7.83 1.81 -10.34
C HIS A 65 -7.28 0.75 -11.28
N TRP A 66 -8.16 0.06 -12.01
CA TRP A 66 -7.77 -0.79 -13.12
C TRP A 66 -6.73 -0.17 -14.07
N LEU A 67 -6.92 1.10 -14.46
CA LEU A 67 -6.03 1.81 -15.37
C LEU A 67 -4.75 2.36 -14.71
N ASN A 68 -4.64 2.34 -13.38
CA ASN A 68 -3.44 2.81 -12.67
C ASN A 68 -2.37 1.71 -12.63
N HIS A 69 -1.80 1.41 -13.79
CA HIS A 69 -0.77 0.37 -13.95
C HIS A 69 0.44 0.62 -13.05
N GLN A 70 0.86 1.87 -12.87
CA GLN A 70 1.98 2.21 -11.99
C GLN A 70 1.73 1.75 -10.55
N SER A 71 0.55 2.04 -10.01
CA SER A 71 0.17 1.63 -8.65
C SER A 71 0.00 0.11 -8.56
N ARG A 72 -0.61 -0.53 -9.57
CA ARG A 72 -0.78 -2.00 -9.60
C ARG A 72 0.58 -2.71 -9.54
N GLU A 73 1.50 -2.28 -10.38
CA GLU A 73 2.87 -2.77 -10.41
C GLU A 73 3.62 -2.50 -9.10
N ALA A 74 3.44 -1.30 -8.52
CA ALA A 74 4.06 -0.96 -7.24
C ALA A 74 3.54 -1.86 -6.11
N ILE A 75 2.22 -2.11 -6.05
CA ILE A 75 1.58 -2.99 -5.06
C ILE A 75 2.04 -4.44 -5.25
N ALA A 76 2.02 -4.96 -6.48
CA ALA A 76 2.50 -6.31 -6.78
C ALA A 76 3.98 -6.51 -6.39
N ARG A 77 4.84 -5.50 -6.62
CA ARG A 77 6.25 -5.54 -6.19
C ARG A 77 6.46 -5.47 -4.68
N LEU A 78 5.44 -5.15 -3.88
CA LEU A 78 5.50 -5.33 -2.43
C LEU A 78 5.41 -6.82 -2.05
N GLY A 79 4.89 -7.67 -2.95
CA GLY A 79 4.53 -9.06 -2.65
C GLY A 79 3.04 -9.25 -2.36
N ALA A 80 2.23 -8.20 -2.53
CA ALA A 80 0.78 -8.31 -2.44
C ALA A 80 0.21 -9.10 -3.63
N LYS A 81 -0.76 -9.97 -3.36
CA LYS A 81 -1.46 -10.78 -4.37
C LYS A 81 -2.73 -10.10 -4.82
N GLN A 82 -3.07 -10.24 -6.10
CA GLN A 82 -4.32 -9.68 -6.63
C GLN A 82 -5.48 -10.62 -6.29
N ASP A 83 -6.40 -10.16 -5.45
CA ASP A 83 -7.57 -10.95 -5.04
C ASP A 83 -8.68 -10.90 -6.08
N GLY A 84 -8.81 -9.77 -6.79
CA GLY A 84 -9.83 -9.62 -7.84
C GLY A 84 -10.02 -8.21 -8.37
N VAL A 85 -11.01 -8.09 -9.24
CA VAL A 85 -11.44 -6.81 -9.83
C VAL A 85 -12.94 -6.63 -9.58
N LEU A 86 -13.28 -5.57 -8.86
CA LEU A 86 -14.65 -5.13 -8.67
C LEU A 86 -15.03 -4.24 -9.84
N ARG A 87 -15.86 -4.75 -10.76
CA ARG A 87 -16.31 -4.04 -11.96
C ARG A 87 -17.34 -2.97 -11.63
N SER A 88 -17.19 -1.77 -12.20
CA SER A 88 -18.07 -0.63 -11.94
C SER A 88 -18.27 -0.32 -10.45
N HIS A 89 -17.24 -0.57 -9.63
CA HIS A 89 -17.32 -0.52 -8.17
C HIS A 89 -17.59 0.86 -7.61
N SER A 90 -17.06 1.90 -8.25
CA SER A 90 -17.16 3.28 -7.77
C SER A 90 -17.30 4.27 -8.92
N ARG A 91 -17.72 5.49 -8.59
CA ARG A 91 -17.68 6.63 -9.50
C ARG A 91 -16.56 7.57 -9.07
N THR A 92 -15.83 8.08 -10.05
CA THR A 92 -14.90 9.19 -9.86
C THR A 92 -15.67 10.51 -9.68
N SER A 93 -14.98 11.57 -9.27
CA SER A 93 -15.59 12.88 -9.02
C SER A 93 -16.21 13.51 -10.28
N ASP A 94 -15.72 13.14 -11.47
CA ASP A 94 -16.24 13.50 -12.79
C ASP A 94 -17.37 12.55 -13.28
N GLY A 95 -17.84 11.62 -12.44
CA GLY A 95 -19.01 10.77 -12.68
C GLY A 95 -18.74 9.49 -13.46
N VAL A 96 -17.51 9.26 -13.92
CA VAL A 96 -17.11 8.08 -14.68
C VAL A 96 -17.09 6.84 -13.79
N LEU A 97 -17.60 5.70 -14.29
CA LEU A 97 -17.54 4.43 -13.59
C LEU A 97 -16.13 3.86 -13.62
N ARG A 98 -15.71 3.30 -12.49
CA ARG A 98 -14.35 2.81 -12.27
C ARG A 98 -14.32 1.40 -11.71
N ASP A 99 -13.49 0.58 -12.33
CA ASP A 99 -13.08 -0.72 -11.83
C ASP A 99 -12.00 -0.58 -10.75
N THR A 100 -12.18 -1.31 -9.67
CA THR A 100 -11.23 -1.36 -8.54
C THR A 100 -10.51 -2.69 -8.53
N VAL A 101 -9.19 -2.65 -8.61
CA VAL A 101 -8.34 -3.83 -8.39
C VAL A 101 -8.05 -3.92 -6.91
N VAL A 102 -8.32 -5.08 -6.33
CA VAL A 102 -8.09 -5.38 -4.92
C VAL A 102 -6.89 -6.31 -4.81
N PHE A 103 -5.99 -5.97 -3.89
CA PHE A 103 -4.84 -6.79 -3.52
C PHE A 103 -4.84 -6.98 -2.00
N SER A 104 -4.19 -8.05 -1.55
CA SER A 104 -3.91 -8.26 -0.13
C SER A 104 -2.52 -8.85 0.10
N ILE A 105 -2.05 -8.66 1.33
CA ILE A 105 -0.97 -9.45 1.94
C ILE A 105 -1.59 -10.13 3.16
N LEU A 106 -1.36 -11.43 3.31
CA LEU A 106 -1.79 -12.21 4.46
C LEU A 106 -0.70 -12.25 5.53
N GLU A 107 -1.10 -12.46 6.78
CA GLU A 107 -0.18 -12.51 7.92
C GLU A 107 0.97 -13.51 7.70
N HIS A 108 0.69 -14.72 7.22
CA HIS A 108 1.73 -15.73 6.96
C HIS A 108 2.68 -15.37 5.80
N GLU A 109 2.32 -14.40 4.96
CA GLU A 109 3.15 -13.89 3.87
C GLU A 109 4.04 -12.72 4.33
N TRP A 110 3.66 -12.05 5.44
CA TRP A 110 4.33 -10.87 5.95
C TRP A 110 5.84 -11.06 6.16
N PRO A 111 6.35 -12.17 6.76
CA PRO A 111 7.79 -12.31 6.98
C PRO A 111 8.62 -12.22 5.68
N ALA A 112 8.11 -12.79 4.58
CA ALA A 112 8.78 -12.73 3.27
C ALA A 112 8.70 -11.31 2.68
N VAL A 113 7.54 -10.67 2.76
CA VAL A 113 7.35 -9.28 2.31
C VAL A 113 8.26 -8.32 3.07
N ARG A 114 8.33 -8.43 4.39
CA ARG A 114 9.18 -7.62 5.26
C ARG A 114 10.64 -7.72 4.85
N ASN A 115 11.15 -8.93 4.69
CA ASN A 115 12.54 -9.16 4.28
C ASN A 115 12.83 -8.54 2.90
N GLY A 116 11.89 -8.65 1.95
CA GLY A 116 12.00 -8.02 0.63
C GLY A 116 12.04 -6.49 0.69
N LEU A 117 11.21 -5.89 1.54
CA LEU A 117 11.19 -4.44 1.78
C LEU A 117 12.48 -3.96 2.43
N GLU A 118 12.92 -4.61 3.50
CA GLU A 118 14.16 -4.28 4.22
C GLU A 118 15.37 -4.36 3.29
N HIS A 119 15.51 -5.45 2.53
CA HIS A 119 16.59 -5.60 1.54
C HIS A 119 16.59 -4.49 0.48
N ARG A 120 15.40 -4.10 0.00
CA ARG A 120 15.26 -3.02 -0.99
C ARG A 120 15.68 -1.67 -0.42
N LEU A 121 15.44 -1.42 0.86
CA LEU A 121 15.84 -0.19 1.54
C LEU A 121 17.34 -0.18 1.84
N THR A 122 17.92 -1.31 2.28
CA THR A 122 19.36 -1.44 2.52
C THR A 122 20.18 -1.24 1.25
N LYS A 123 19.76 -1.78 0.10
CA LYS A 123 20.44 -1.58 -1.20
C LYS A 123 20.43 -0.14 -1.73
N ARG A 124 19.70 0.76 -1.07
CA ARG A 124 19.55 2.17 -1.48
C ARG A 124 20.32 3.14 -0.58
N LEU A 125 20.87 2.66 0.53
CA LEU A 125 21.90 3.32 1.33
C LEU A 125 23.27 3.03 0.72
#